data_AF-A0A371GUP7-F1
#
_entry.id   AF-A0A371GUP7-F1
#
_cell.length_a   1.000
_cell.length_b   1.000
_cell.length_c   1.000
_cell.angle_alpha   90.00
_cell.angle_beta   90.00
_cell.angle_gamma   90.00
#
_symmetry.space_group_name_H-M   'P 1'
#
loop_
_entity.id
_entity.type
_entity.pdbx_description
1 polymer ?
#
loop_
_entity_poly.entity_id
_entity_poly.type
_entity_poly.pdbx_seq_one_letter_code
_entity_poly.pdbx_strand_id
1 'polypeptide(L)'
;MDMAPDRSQLQNMAKGEKEAFKEYTRRWRELATRIQPPLSDKEMVTMFIETLHSPFYKKMVGNVSSNFANLLLIGERVEVRMKKGRIVLEAATSHTGESYDSKEEEGTNLIATLNPQLLAP
;
A
#
# COMPACT_ATOMS: atom_id res chain seq x y z
N MET A 1 -9.38 -38.97 7.30
CA MET A 1 -8.06 -38.43 7.66
C MET A 1 -8.16 -36.93 7.52
N ASP A 2 -8.05 -36.20 8.62
CA ASP A 2 -8.01 -34.73 8.58
C ASP A 2 -6.53 -34.35 8.41
N MET A 3 -6.10 -34.15 7.17
CA MET A 3 -4.71 -33.82 6.86
C MET A 3 -4.44 -32.35 7.24
N ALA A 4 -3.25 -32.08 7.79
CA ALA A 4 -2.83 -30.71 8.02
C ALA A 4 -2.83 -29.93 6.68
N PRO A 5 -3.21 -28.64 6.68
CA PRO A 5 -3.16 -27.83 5.48
C PRO A 5 -1.77 -27.77 4.87
N ASP A 6 -1.71 -27.76 3.54
CA ASP A 6 -0.46 -27.65 2.79
C ASP A 6 -0.32 -26.28 2.11
N ARG A 7 0.86 -26.06 1.51
CA ARG A 7 1.20 -24.80 0.82
C ARG A 7 0.34 -24.55 -0.42
N SER A 8 -0.14 -25.61 -1.09
CA SER A 8 -0.99 -25.51 -2.27
C SER A 8 -2.36 -24.94 -1.90
N GLN A 9 -2.96 -25.40 -0.79
CA GLN A 9 -4.22 -24.85 -0.29
C GLN A 9 -4.11 -23.34 0.00
N LEU A 10 -2.98 -22.88 0.53
CA LEU A 10 -2.73 -21.47 0.80
C LEU A 10 -2.63 -20.62 -0.48
N GLN A 11 -1.95 -21.12 -1.50
CA GLN A 11 -1.82 -20.46 -2.81
C GLN A 11 -3.14 -20.44 -3.59
N ASN A 12 -4.01 -21.43 -3.38
CA ASN A 12 -5.33 -21.49 -4.00
C ASN A 12 -6.36 -20.59 -3.30
N MET A 13 -6.03 -19.99 -2.17
CA MET A 13 -6.89 -18.94 -1.60
C MET A 13 -6.95 -17.76 -2.56
N ALA A 14 -8.10 -17.09 -2.60
CA ALA A 14 -8.26 -15.87 -3.37
C ALA A 14 -8.98 -14.83 -2.51
N LYS A 15 -8.54 -13.57 -2.61
CA LYS A 15 -9.28 -12.46 -2.01
C LYS A 15 -10.55 -12.20 -2.80
N GLY A 16 -11.71 -12.22 -2.14
CA GLY A 16 -12.97 -11.89 -2.79
C GLY A 16 -13.02 -10.43 -3.24
N GLU A 17 -13.77 -10.14 -4.32
CA GLU A 17 -13.93 -8.77 -4.86
C GLU A 17 -14.54 -7.80 -3.85
N LYS A 18 -15.55 -8.26 -3.11
CA LYS A 18 -16.27 -7.48 -2.08
C LYS A 18 -15.73 -7.67 -0.67
N GLU A 19 -14.84 -8.64 -0.48
CA GLU A 19 -14.24 -8.93 0.82
C GLU A 19 -13.29 -7.81 1.24
N ALA A 20 -13.30 -7.42 2.51
CA ALA A 20 -12.34 -6.44 3.00
C ALA A 20 -10.93 -7.06 3.08
N PHE A 21 -9.88 -6.29 2.79
CA PHE A 21 -8.51 -6.80 2.82
C PHE A 21 -8.13 -7.39 4.19
N LYS A 22 -8.61 -6.77 5.27
CA LYS A 22 -8.37 -7.25 6.65
C LYS A 22 -9.02 -8.61 6.93
N GLU A 23 -10.22 -8.86 6.39
CA GLU A 23 -10.91 -10.15 6.54
C GLU A 23 -10.16 -11.24 5.79
N TYR A 24 -9.78 -10.96 4.54
CA TYR A 24 -8.97 -11.87 3.74
C TYR A 24 -7.66 -12.24 4.44
N THR A 25 -6.95 -11.22 4.91
CA THR A 25 -5.67 -11.36 5.62
C THR A 25 -5.80 -12.25 6.86
N ARG A 26 -6.90 -12.11 7.61
CA ARG A 26 -7.18 -12.96 8.76
C ARG A 26 -7.30 -14.42 8.34
N ARG A 27 -8.17 -14.73 7.36
CA ARG A 27 -8.39 -16.10 6.88
C ARG A 27 -7.10 -16.72 6.33
N TRP A 28 -6.35 -15.94 5.56
CA TRP A 28 -5.09 -16.41 4.97
C TRP A 28 -4.06 -16.74 6.05
N ARG A 29 -3.91 -15.90 7.08
CA ARG A 29 -3.00 -16.17 8.21
C ARG A 29 -3.44 -17.39 9.02
N GLU A 30 -4.73 -17.53 9.30
CA GLU A 30 -5.27 -18.68 10.03
C GLU A 30 -4.96 -20.00 9.32
N LEU A 31 -4.92 -20.00 7.98
CA LEU A 31 -4.48 -21.17 7.23
C LEU A 31 -2.95 -21.33 7.27
N ALA A 32 -2.21 -20.23 7.08
CA ALA A 32 -0.75 -20.24 7.06
C ALA A 32 -0.12 -20.73 8.39
N THR A 33 -0.74 -20.43 9.55
CA THR A 33 -0.23 -20.88 10.86
C THR A 33 -0.33 -22.40 11.07
N ARG A 34 -1.13 -23.09 10.26
CA ARG A 34 -1.35 -24.54 10.34
C ARG A 34 -0.39 -25.33 9.44
N ILE A 35 0.35 -24.65 8.56
CA ILE A 35 1.27 -25.28 7.61
C ILE A 35 2.58 -25.64 8.28
N GLN A 36 3.08 -26.85 7.98
CA GLN A 36 4.37 -27.35 8.45
C GLN A 36 5.26 -27.75 7.26
N PRO A 37 6.54 -27.35 7.24
CA PRO A 37 7.20 -26.44 8.19
C PRO A 37 6.67 -25.00 8.09
N PRO A 38 6.83 -24.16 9.14
CA PRO A 38 6.37 -22.78 9.13
C PRO A 38 6.98 -21.99 7.97
N LEU A 39 6.21 -21.05 7.43
CA LEU A 39 6.66 -20.19 6.33
C LEU A 39 7.55 -19.07 6.86
N SER A 40 8.63 -18.80 6.13
CA SER A 40 9.42 -17.58 6.34
C SER A 40 8.62 -16.34 5.89
N ASP A 41 9.00 -15.16 6.40
CA ASP A 41 8.40 -13.89 5.99
C ASP A 41 8.41 -13.69 4.46
N LYS A 42 9.50 -14.08 3.80
CA LYS A 42 9.64 -13.98 2.34
C LYS A 42 8.66 -14.92 1.62
N GLU A 43 8.54 -16.17 2.08
CA GLU A 43 7.55 -17.10 1.53
C GLU A 43 6.13 -16.58 1.73
N MET A 44 5.82 -16.04 2.92
CA MET A 44 4.51 -15.46 3.20
C MET A 44 4.18 -14.29 2.28
N VAL A 45 5.14 -13.39 2.08
CA VAL A 45 4.97 -12.24 1.16
C VAL A 45 4.70 -12.71 -0.26
N THR A 46 5.53 -13.61 -0.80
CA THR A 46 5.38 -14.11 -2.17
C THR A 46 4.03 -14.80 -2.35
N MET A 47 3.72 -15.78 -1.50
CA MET A 47 2.47 -16.56 -1.62
C MET A 47 1.25 -15.67 -1.43
N PHE A 48 1.26 -14.73 -0.48
CA PHE A 48 0.12 -13.84 -0.24
C PHE A 48 -0.12 -12.87 -1.38
N ILE A 49 0.92 -12.42 -2.09
CA ILE A 49 0.74 -11.50 -3.21
C ILE A 49 0.14 -12.23 -4.41
N GLU A 50 0.57 -13.47 -4.65
CA GLU A 50 0.05 -14.33 -5.74
C GLU A 50 -1.45 -14.59 -5.63
N THR A 51 -2.01 -14.56 -4.41
CA THR A 51 -3.44 -14.80 -4.17
C THR A 51 -4.34 -13.56 -4.33
N LEU A 52 -3.78 -12.40 -4.69
CA LEU A 52 -4.51 -11.15 -4.88
C LEU A 52 -4.89 -10.97 -6.36
N HIS A 53 -6.13 -10.55 -6.62
CA HIS A 53 -6.57 -10.26 -7.99
C HIS A 53 -6.04 -8.91 -8.52
N SER A 54 -5.83 -8.82 -9.84
CA SER A 54 -5.47 -7.61 -10.58
C SER A 54 -6.71 -6.73 -10.78
N PRO A 55 -6.97 -5.73 -9.92
CA PRO A 55 -6.12 -4.53 -9.85
C PRO A 55 -5.38 -4.32 -8.52
N PHE A 56 -5.72 -5.07 -7.49
CA PHE A 56 -5.10 -4.94 -6.16
C PHE A 56 -3.64 -5.39 -6.19
N TYR A 57 -3.36 -6.52 -6.85
CA TYR A 57 -1.99 -7.02 -7.10
C TYR A 57 -1.07 -5.94 -7.68
N LYS A 58 -1.52 -5.24 -8.74
CA LYS A 58 -0.71 -4.22 -9.43
C LYS A 58 -0.34 -3.05 -8.51
N LYS A 59 -1.22 -2.68 -7.58
CA LYS A 59 -0.92 -1.62 -6.59
C LYS A 59 -0.03 -2.12 -5.45
N MET A 60 -0.12 -3.40 -5.11
CA MET A 60 0.70 -4.04 -4.09
C MET A 60 2.14 -4.27 -4.54
N VAL A 61 2.36 -4.78 -5.75
CA VAL A 61 3.70 -5.16 -6.24
C VAL A 61 4.67 -3.99 -6.28
N GLY A 62 4.18 -2.77 -6.59
CA GLY A 62 4.97 -1.54 -6.54
C GLY A 62 5.33 -1.05 -5.13
N ASN A 63 4.78 -1.66 -4.08
CA ASN A 63 5.02 -1.32 -2.68
C ASN A 63 5.44 -2.56 -1.85
N VAL A 64 5.94 -3.61 -2.49
CA VAL A 64 6.21 -4.87 -1.80
C VAL A 64 7.33 -4.71 -0.76
N SER A 65 7.16 -5.34 0.40
CA SER A 65 8.13 -5.40 1.49
C SER A 65 8.48 -6.86 1.77
N SER A 66 9.73 -7.16 2.10
CA SER A 66 10.15 -8.52 2.50
C SER A 66 9.64 -8.95 3.88
N ASN A 67 9.14 -8.01 4.68
CA ASN A 67 8.48 -8.31 5.95
C ASN A 67 6.96 -8.39 5.76
N PHE A 68 6.36 -9.47 6.24
CA PHE A 68 4.94 -9.75 6.04
C PHE A 68 4.04 -8.76 6.79
N ALA A 69 4.37 -8.38 8.03
CA ALA A 69 3.56 -7.41 8.77
C ALA A 69 3.47 -6.05 8.06
N ASN A 70 4.60 -5.55 7.53
CA ASN A 70 4.65 -4.33 6.74
C ASN A 70 3.81 -4.44 5.45
N LEU A 71 3.85 -5.60 4.78
CA LEU A 71 3.02 -5.85 3.60
C LEU A 71 1.52 -5.66 3.90
N LEU A 72 1.06 -6.13 5.06
CA LEU A 72 -0.34 -6.02 5.45
C LEU A 72 -0.76 -4.57 5.74
N LEU A 73 0.10 -3.80 6.40
CA LEU A 73 -0.12 -2.36 6.62
C LEU A 73 -0.21 -1.59 5.29
N ILE A 74 0.65 -1.93 4.34
CA ILE A 74 0.63 -1.38 2.98
C ILE A 74 -0.67 -1.77 2.27
N GLY A 75 -1.09 -3.03 2.39
CA GLY A 75 -2.33 -3.53 1.80
C GLY A 75 -3.58 -2.81 2.29
N GLU A 76 -3.70 -2.57 3.60
CA GLU A 76 -4.80 -1.76 4.16
C GLU A 76 -4.81 -0.34 3.56
N ARG A 77 -3.64 0.30 3.46
CA ARG A 77 -3.52 1.64 2.84
C ARG A 77 -3.88 1.62 1.35
N VAL A 78 -3.47 0.59 0.62
CA VAL A 78 -3.82 0.39 -0.80
C VAL A 78 -5.33 0.26 -0.95
N GLU A 79 -6.00 -0.56 -0.13
CA GLU A 79 -7.45 -0.75 -0.19
C GLU A 79 -8.21 0.57 0.02
N VAL A 80 -7.80 1.37 1.02
CA VAL A 80 -8.40 2.69 1.27
C VAL A 80 -8.26 3.62 0.06
N ARG A 81 -7.07 3.68 -0.56
CA ARG A 81 -6.85 4.50 -1.75
C ARG A 81 -7.63 4.01 -2.96
N MET A 82 -7.77 2.70 -3.13
CA MET A 82 -8.55 2.12 -4.23
C MET A 82 -10.06 2.39 -4.06
N LYS A 83 -10.58 2.35 -2.84
CA LYS A 83 -11.96 2.74 -2.53
C LYS A 83 -12.17 4.25 -2.73
N LYS A 84 -11.22 5.09 -2.30
CA LYS A 84 -11.27 6.55 -2.51
C LYS A 84 -11.15 6.96 -3.98
N GLY A 85 -10.32 6.28 -4.76
CA GLY A 85 -10.17 6.51 -6.21
C GLY A 85 -11.41 6.12 -7.04
N ARG A 86 -12.31 5.29 -6.49
CA ARG A 86 -13.63 5.03 -7.09
C ARG A 86 -14.59 6.21 -6.95
N ILE A 87 -14.40 7.07 -5.95
CA ILE A 87 -15.29 8.22 -5.70
C ILE A 87 -15.08 9.34 -6.75
N VAL A 88 -13.92 9.39 -7.39
CA VAL A 88 -13.63 10.40 -8.45
C VAL A 88 -14.10 9.93 -9.83
N LEU A 89 -14.19 8.61 -10.09
CA LEU A 89 -14.54 8.09 -11.42
C LEU A 89 -16.07 8.09 -11.68
N GLU A 90 -16.90 8.09 -10.64
CA GLU A 90 -18.37 8.13 -10.81
C GLU A 90 -18.96 9.55 -10.86
N ALA A 91 -18.15 10.58 -10.58
CA ALA A 91 -18.61 11.97 -10.49
C ALA A 91 -18.07 12.90 -11.59
N ALA A 92 -17.21 12.43 -12.50
CA ALA A 92 -16.57 13.31 -13.47
C ALA A 92 -16.57 12.72 -14.88
N THR A 93 -17.75 12.66 -15.50
CA THR A 93 -17.81 13.16 -16.88
C THR A 93 -17.50 14.66 -16.82
N SER A 94 -16.41 15.02 -17.50
CA SER A 94 -16.00 16.35 -17.89
C SER A 94 -14.96 17.06 -17.02
N HIS A 95 -13.94 17.54 -17.73
CA HIS A 95 -12.98 18.61 -17.41
C HIS A 95 -11.63 18.17 -16.81
N THR A 96 -10.67 18.02 -17.74
CA THR A 96 -9.35 18.68 -17.77
C THR A 96 -8.85 19.29 -16.46
N GLY A 97 -7.65 18.88 -16.03
CA GLY A 97 -6.92 19.62 -15.00
C GLY A 97 -5.71 18.87 -14.48
N GLU A 98 -4.54 19.49 -14.63
CA GLU A 98 -3.22 18.95 -14.39
C GLU A 98 -2.87 18.70 -12.91
N SER A 99 -1.85 17.86 -12.73
CA SER A 99 -0.75 17.90 -11.76
C SER A 99 -0.90 18.77 -10.49
N TYR A 100 -0.58 18.19 -9.33
CA TYR A 100 0.32 18.90 -8.44
C TYR A 100 1.20 17.97 -7.60
N ASP A 101 2.39 18.52 -7.46
CA ASP A 101 3.65 18.06 -6.98
C ASP A 101 3.74 18.14 -5.45
N SER A 102 4.87 17.62 -4.99
CA SER A 102 5.32 17.35 -3.64
C SER A 102 5.25 18.52 -2.64
N LYS A 103 5.23 18.14 -1.36
CA LYS A 103 5.37 18.98 -0.17
C LYS A 103 6.61 19.88 -0.23
N GLU A 104 6.53 21.09 0.36
CA GLU A 104 7.60 21.59 1.22
C GLU A 104 7.10 22.65 2.20
N GLU A 105 7.86 22.75 3.30
CA GLU A 105 7.52 23.18 4.65
C GLU A 105 7.71 24.70 4.84
N GLU A 106 6.83 25.30 5.65
CA GLU A 106 6.80 26.72 5.96
C GLU A 106 7.90 27.09 6.97
N GLY A 107 8.81 27.99 6.59
CA GLY A 107 9.81 28.60 7.47
C GLY A 107 10.17 30.00 6.98
N THR A 108 9.47 31.01 7.48
CA THR A 108 9.62 32.42 7.09
C THR A 108 10.72 33.11 7.92
N ASN A 109 11.72 33.72 7.26
CA ASN A 109 12.01 35.18 7.32
C ASN A 109 13.31 35.60 6.60
N LEU A 110 13.13 36.06 5.36
CA LEU A 110 13.54 37.31 4.71
C LEU A 110 14.91 37.99 4.96
N ILE A 111 15.52 38.32 3.82
CA ILE A 111 16.85 38.88 3.47
C ILE A 111 16.92 40.42 3.63
N ALA A 112 18.09 41.01 3.92
CA ALA A 112 18.41 42.36 3.45
C ALA A 112 19.94 42.65 3.37
N THR A 113 20.43 42.53 2.14
CA THR A 113 21.49 43.23 1.38
C THR A 113 22.33 44.34 2.05
N LEU A 114 23.66 44.20 1.93
CA LEU A 114 24.68 45.25 2.12
C LEU A 114 24.68 46.26 0.95
N ASN A 115 24.72 47.56 1.24
CA ASN A 115 25.47 48.53 0.42
C ASN A 115 25.83 49.82 1.22
N PRO A 116 27.02 50.43 1.03
CA PRO A 116 27.60 51.43 1.95
C PRO A 116 27.67 52.88 1.41
N GLN A 117 28.03 53.82 2.32
CA GLN A 117 28.50 55.21 2.12
C GLN A 117 27.40 56.27 1.91
N LEU A 118 27.41 57.49 2.49
CA LEU A 118 28.50 58.47 2.60
C LEU A 118 28.16 59.57 3.65
N LEU A 119 29.23 60.09 4.27
CA LEU A 119 29.46 61.46 4.78
C LEU A 119 28.88 61.95 6.11
N ALA A 120 29.83 62.30 6.98
CA ALA A 120 29.70 63.19 8.14
C ALA A 120 29.30 64.62 7.73
N PRO A 121 29.03 65.47 8.72
CA PRO A 121 30.12 66.32 9.21
C PRO A 121 30.35 66.26 10.73
#